data_AF-A0A1I5DZB8-F1
#
_entry.id   AF-A0A1I5DZB8-F1
#
_cell.length_a   1.000
_cell.length_b   1.000
_cell.length_c   1.000
_cell.angle_alpha   90.00
_cell.angle_beta   90.00
_cell.angle_gamma   90.00
#
_symmetry.space_group_name_H-M   'P 1'
#
loop_
_entity.id
_entity.type
_entity.pdbx_description
1 polymer ?
#
loop_
_entity_poly.entity_id
_entity_poly.type
_entity_poly.pdbx_seq_one_letter_code
_entity_poly.pdbx_strand_id
1 'polypeptide(L)' 'MSSSHHAISDPACKEAWQLFRELHDAPSLERAQRLVLWLGRDARHVRAFDEALTLWALAGAALVGSVPDDDPRTPSTLQ' A
#
# COMPACT_ATOMS: atom_id res chain seq x y z
N MET A 1 23.48 3.65 8.73
CA MET A 1 22.62 4.05 7.60
C MET A 1 22.63 2.89 6.61
N SER A 2 21.47 2.55 6.04
CA SER A 2 21.15 1.41 5.14
C SER A 2 20.33 0.29 5.81
N SER A 3 19.02 0.51 5.93
CA SER A 3 18.04 -0.54 6.29
C SER A 3 16.86 -0.64 5.31
N SER A 4 16.76 0.26 4.32
CA SER A 4 15.59 0.38 3.44
C SER A 4 15.48 -0.70 2.36
N HIS A 5 16.55 -1.45 2.10
CA HIS A 5 16.55 -2.51 1.08
C HIS A 5 16.14 -3.91 1.61
N HIS A 6 16.02 -4.10 2.92
CA HIS A 6 15.69 -5.41 3.49
C HIS A 6 14.18 -5.68 3.52
N ALA A 7 13.35 -4.62 3.61
CA ALA A 7 11.90 -4.73 3.76
C ALA A 7 11.18 -5.33 2.53
N ILE A 8 11.75 -5.20 1.33
CA ILE A 8 11.15 -5.71 0.08
C ILE A 8 11.40 -7.22 -0.09
N SER A 9 12.45 -7.76 0.54
CA SER A 9 12.78 -9.20 0.47
C SER A 9 12.27 -9.99 1.67
N ASP A 10 11.56 -9.35 2.61
CA ASP A 10 10.99 -10.05 3.75
C ASP A 10 9.83 -10.95 3.29
N PRO A 11 9.89 -12.27 3.56
CA PRO A 11 8.87 -13.20 3.12
C PRO A 11 7.50 -12.94 3.79
N ALA A 12 7.47 -12.41 5.01
CA ALA A 12 6.23 -12.08 5.69
C ALA A 12 5.58 -10.83 5.08
N CYS A 13 6.35 -9.86 4.62
CA CYS A 13 5.84 -8.71 3.87
C CYS A 13 5.20 -9.14 2.54
N LYS A 14 5.83 -10.07 1.80
CA LYS A 14 5.25 -10.64 0.58
C LYS A 14 3.95 -11.41 0.86
N GLU A 15 3.92 -12.22 1.92
CA GLU A 15 2.74 -12.99 2.31
C GLU A 15 1.59 -12.09 2.78
N ALA A 16 1.90 -11.06 3.58
CA ALA A 16 0.96 -10.00 3.97
C ALA A 16 0.32 -9.34 2.75
N TRP A 17 1.13 -9.01 1.74
CA TRP A 17 0.66 -8.41 0.51
C TRP A 17 -0.29 -9.31 -0.27
N GLN A 18 0.01 -10.60 -0.36
CA GLN A 18 -0.87 -11.57 -1.02
C GLN A 18 -2.22 -11.68 -0.30
N LEU A 19 -2.21 -11.85 1.02
CA LEU A 19 -3.44 -11.96 1.82
C LEU A 19 -4.29 -10.70 1.73
N PHE A 20 -3.67 -9.52 1.81
CA PHE A 20 -4.35 -8.24 1.61
C PHE A 20 -5.01 -8.18 0.23
N ARG A 21 -4.25 -8.45 -0.83
CA ARG A 21 -4.75 -8.38 -2.21
C ARG A 21 -5.90 -9.33 -2.44
N GLU A 22 -5.80 -10.59 -2.00
CA GLU A 22 -6.88 -11.56 -2.13
C GLU A 22 -8.18 -11.08 -1.47
N LEU A 23 -8.08 -10.53 -0.25
CA LEU A 23 -9.23 -9.98 0.46
C LEU A 23 -9.78 -8.72 -0.23
N HIS A 24 -8.90 -7.84 -0.69
CA HIS A 24 -9.27 -6.57 -1.32
C HIS A 24 -9.91 -6.77 -2.70
N ASP A 25 -9.39 -7.66 -3.54
CA ASP A 25 -9.92 -7.97 -4.88
C ASP A 25 -11.28 -8.67 -4.82
N ALA A 26 -11.47 -9.60 -3.89
CA ALA A 26 -12.77 -10.25 -3.69
C ALA A 26 -13.03 -10.47 -2.19
N PRO A 27 -13.77 -9.56 -1.54
CA PRO A 27 -14.01 -9.63 -0.11
C PRO A 27 -14.88 -10.83 0.25
N SER A 28 -14.43 -11.62 1.23
CA SER A 28 -15.19 -12.73 1.78
C SER A 28 -14.80 -13.02 3.24
N LEU A 29 -15.72 -13.62 3.99
CA LEU A 29 -15.48 -13.99 5.39
C LEU A 29 -14.29 -14.96 5.51
N GLU A 30 -14.20 -15.92 4.61
CA GLU A 30 -13.11 -16.91 4.58
C GLU A 30 -11.74 -16.24 4.42
N ARG A 31 -11.63 -15.27 3.51
CA ARG A 31 -10.37 -14.54 3.26
C ARG A 31 -10.01 -13.63 4.43
N ALA A 32 -10.99 -12.99 5.05
CA ALA A 32 -10.79 -12.20 6.26
C ALA A 32 -10.30 -13.08 7.43
N GLN A 33 -10.89 -14.26 7.61
CA GLN A 33 -10.45 -15.22 8.62
C GLN A 33 -9.04 -15.73 8.37
N ARG A 34 -8.66 -16.02 7.11
CA ARG A 34 -7.27 -16.40 6.77
C ARG A 34 -6.28 -15.30 7.15
N LEU A 35 -6.61 -14.05 6.84
CA LEU A 35 -5.76 -12.91 7.21
C LEU A 35 -5.64 -12.78 8.73
N VAL A 36 -6.75 -12.85 9.48
CA VAL A 36 -6.73 -12.76 10.95
C VAL A 36 -5.95 -13.93 11.57
N LEU A 37 -6.15 -15.16 11.08
CA LEU A 37 -5.40 -16.33 11.52
C LEU A 37 -3.89 -16.17 11.28
N TRP A 38 -3.53 -15.61 10.12
CA TRP A 38 -2.13 -15.34 9.81
C TRP A 38 -1.52 -14.28 10.73
N LEU A 39 -2.22 -13.17 10.95
CA LEU A 39 -1.81 -12.11 11.89
C LEU A 39 -1.64 -12.62 13.32
N GLY A 40 -2.51 -13.53 13.76
CA GLY A 40 -2.46 -14.11 15.11
C GLY A 40 -1.30 -15.09 15.37
N ARG A 41 -0.54 -15.49 14.34
CA ARG A 41 0.54 -16.49 14.48
C ARG A 41 1.86 -15.91 15.00
N ASP A 42 2.18 -14.66 14.67
CA ASP A 42 3.46 -14.04 15.03
C ASP A 42 3.29 -12.51 15.09
N ALA A 43 3.86 -11.86 16.10
CA ALA A 43 3.83 -10.40 16.22
C ALA A 43 4.51 -9.70 15.03
N ARG A 44 5.47 -10.36 14.38
CA ARG A 44 6.14 -9.88 13.16
C ARG A 44 5.18 -9.80 11.98
N HIS A 45 4.15 -10.65 11.92
CA HIS A 45 3.14 -10.61 10.85
C HIS A 45 2.30 -9.33 10.93
N VAL A 46 1.98 -8.86 12.14
CA VAL A 46 1.27 -7.59 12.34
C VAL A 46 2.09 -6.43 11.80
N ARG A 47 3.39 -6.40 12.13
CA ARG A 47 4.30 -5.38 11.63
C ARG A 47 4.45 -5.45 10.10
N ALA A 48 4.67 -6.64 9.54
CA ALA A 48 4.79 -6.83 8.10
C ALA A 48 3.52 -6.41 7.35
N PHE A 49 2.34 -6.64 7.94
CA PHE A 49 1.07 -6.19 7.37
C PHE A 49 0.92 -4.68 7.40
N ASP A 50 1.29 -4.02 8.49
CA ASP A 50 1.30 -2.55 8.60
C ASP A 50 2.24 -1.90 7.58
N GLU A 51 3.44 -2.46 7.39
CA GLU A 51 4.39 -2.00 6.37
C GLU A 51 3.79 -2.16 4.95
N ALA A 52 3.15 -3.29 4.67
CA ALA A 52 2.50 -3.54 3.38
C ALA A 52 1.32 -2.58 3.11
N LEU A 53 0.49 -2.29 4.11
CA LEU A 53 -0.62 -1.34 3.98
C LEU A 53 -0.11 0.11 3.81
N THR A 54 0.94 0.48 4.53
CA THR A 54 1.57 1.80 4.39
C THR A 54 2.08 2.01 2.97
N LEU A 55 2.77 1.01 2.41
CA LEU A 55 3.27 1.08 1.03
C LEU A 55 2.12 1.19 0.01
N TRP A 56 1.02 0.45 0.20
CA TRP A 56 -0.16 0.58 -0.66
C TRP A 56 -0.78 1.96 -0.61
N ALA A 57 -0.96 2.51 0.59
CA ALA A 57 -1.53 3.84 0.76
C ALA A 57 -0.65 4.92 0.13
N LEU A 58 0.67 4.83 0.31
CA LEU A 58 1.63 5.74 -0.32
C LEU A 58 1.61 5.64 -1.85
N ALA A 59 1.57 4.43 -2.40
CA ALA A 59 1.46 4.23 -3.84
C ALA A 59 0.14 4.78 -4.39
N GLY A 60 -0.98 4.57 -3.68
CA GLY A 60 -2.28 5.14 -4.03
C GLY A 60 -2.27 6.67 -3.98
N ALA A 61 -1.69 7.26 -2.94
CA ALA A 61 -1.57 8.71 -2.80
C ALA A 61 -0.71 9.34 -3.91
N ALA A 62 0.39 8.69 -4.31
CA ALA A 62 1.22 9.15 -5.43
C ALA A 62 0.45 9.15 -6.77
N LEU A 63 -0.42 8.16 -7.00
CA LEU A 63 -1.28 8.12 -8.19
C LEU A 63 -2.32 9.24 -8.20
N VAL A 64 -2.90 9.59 -7.04
CA VAL A 64 -3.93 10.64 -6.92
C VAL A 64 -3.32 12.05 -6.98
N GLY A 65 -2.13 12.26 -6.41
CA GLY A 65 -1.44 13.55 -6.40
C GLY A 65 -0.77 13.94 -7.72
N SER A 66 -0.88 13.11 -8.75
CA SER A 66 -0.28 13.35 -10.07
C SER A 66 -1.23 14.00 -11.08
N VAL A 67 -2.40 14.49 -10.67
CA VAL A 67 -3.21 15.38 -11.52
C VAL A 67 -2.39 16.67 -11.71
N PRO A 68 -1.89 16.96 -12.93
CA PRO A 68 -1.30 18.26 -13.17
C PRO A 68 -2.40 19.29 -12.95
N ASP A 69 -2.12 20.24 -12.07
CA ASP A 69 -2.83 21.50 -11.99
C ASP A 69 -2.65 22.17 -13.37
N ASP A 70 -3.57 21.88 -14.29
CA ASP A 70 -3.71 22.63 -15.53
C ASP A 70 -4.31 23.98 -15.12
N ASP A 71 -3.45 24.85 -14.60
CA ASP A 71 -3.71 26.27 -14.52
C ASP A 71 -3.44 26.84 -15.92
N PRO A 72 -4.48 27.13 -16.73
CA PRO A 72 -4.29 27.91 -17.93
C PRO A 72 -3.96 29.33 -17.46
N ARG A 73 -2.67 29.58 -17.20
CA ARG A 73 -2.08 30.92 -17.16
C ARG A 73 -2.44 31.59 -18.47
N THR A 74 -3.54 32.32 -18.44
CA THR A 74 -3.99 33.20 -19.51
C THR A 74 -2.96 34.32 -19.59
N PRO A 75 -2.21 34.47 -20.68
CA PRO A 75 -1.50 35.72 -20.90
C PRO A 75 -2.57 36.76 -21.23
N SER A 76 -2.96 37.58 -20.25
CA SER A 76 -3.59 38.86 -20.52
C SER A 76 -2.58 39.75 -21.24
N THR A 77 -2.46 39.56 -22.55
CA THR A 77 -1.79 40.49 -23.44
C THR A 77 -2.71 41.68 -23.64
N LEU A 78 -2.45 42.74 -22.86
CA LEU A 78 -2.91 44.10 -23.15
C LEU A 78 -2.11 44.61 -24.35
N GLN A 79 -2.73 44.69 -25.52
CA GLN A 79 -2.42 45.67 -26.57
C GLN A 79 -3.68 46.02 -27.36
#